data_AF-A0A850LX86-F1
#
_entry.id   AF-A0A850LX86-F1
#
_cell.length_a   1.000
_cell.length_b   1.000
_cell.length_c   1.000
_cell.angle_alpha   90.00
_cell.angle_beta   90.00
_cell.angle_gamma   90.00
#
_symmetry.space_group_name_H-M   'P 1'
#
loop_
_entity.id
_entity.type
_entity.pdbx_description
1 polymer ?
#
loop_
_entity_poly.entity_id
_entity_poly.type
_entity_poly.pdbx_seq_one_letter_code
_entity_poly.pdbx_strand_id
1 'polypeptide(L)'
;MKYKDKVDIYDGRDNCLASDIPLEALSPLHNKYIQKVLDFVKRTAIINLGKLQNIMRKGTVGYMTSVKQDECKTMTTLDIPIVQDAPEIAERVKKLIQVPNYNGAPDDTEVLLCGNNEIMLVKMPKSRMDLAAARDVVYTYPGQALAQVLSEMYDINPDSNPDHCALIKTALYGRYPQTVQFAPGNVVGGFLKPPQLQEGVGLGYRLTTINNIVALTNKITLDAVALTSILEQGCQIETGNAAGWYERYCLLGMAYQGFNANNIVMDFVKENKSGTVGDVIGSLMERSINDGVIRQKGEKYPDILFSGYKLYATSDPSLWNAYNCAGLLAACIINVGASRAGQCVSAVLGAYPDLVAFESGGLPDPDFGRIMGTGLGFCFYTHSIYGGAGPGAFSLEHVLVRHTSGFFTPCVSAAMCLDAGTQVFSPEVTSGSMFKIKEVTDIFLNPLKKIAIAAEEIKHNIK
;
A
#
# COMPACT_ATOMS: atom_id res chain seq x y z
N MET A 1 15.92 19.82 15.74
CA MET A 1 14.89 19.60 14.73
C MET A 1 15.74 19.62 13.51
N LYS A 2 15.84 18.48 12.84
CA LYS A 2 16.75 18.30 11.72
C LYS A 2 16.37 19.22 10.56
N TYR A 3 15.08 19.45 10.36
CA TYR A 3 14.55 20.31 9.30
C TYR A 3 13.81 21.51 9.87
N LYS A 4 13.81 22.63 9.15
CA LYS A 4 13.05 23.83 9.56
C LYS A 4 11.60 23.79 9.05
N ASP A 5 11.31 22.85 8.18
CA ASP A 5 10.05 22.69 7.48
C ASP A 5 8.91 22.39 8.46
N LYS A 6 7.83 23.14 8.29
CA LYS A 6 6.57 22.92 8.97
C LYS A 6 5.43 22.98 7.99
N VAL A 7 4.39 22.20 8.25
CA VAL A 7 3.22 22.09 7.39
C VAL A 7 1.95 22.01 8.22
N ASP A 8 0.85 22.38 7.60
CA ASP A 8 -0.50 22.11 8.09
C ASP A 8 -1.06 20.91 7.33
N ILE A 9 -1.81 20.03 7.99
CA ILE A 9 -2.40 18.83 7.37
C ILE A 9 -3.90 19.05 7.18
N TYR A 10 -4.41 18.77 5.98
CA TYR A 10 -5.81 19.00 5.62
C TYR A 10 -6.48 17.72 5.13
N ASP A 11 -7.77 17.56 5.41
CA ASP A 11 -8.59 16.50 4.81
C ASP A 11 -9.06 16.85 3.39
N GLY A 12 -9.76 15.91 2.73
CA GLY A 12 -10.32 16.11 1.39
C GLY A 12 -11.53 17.05 1.32
N ARG A 13 -11.86 17.74 2.42
CA ARG A 13 -12.99 18.68 2.55
C ARG A 13 -12.51 20.05 3.02
N ASP A 14 -11.22 20.36 2.85
CA ASP A 14 -10.57 21.62 3.25
C ASP A 14 -10.57 21.88 4.77
N ASN A 15 -10.80 20.86 5.61
CA ASN A 15 -10.68 21.04 7.05
C ASN A 15 -9.22 20.86 7.46
N CYS A 16 -8.66 21.86 8.15
CA CYS A 16 -7.36 21.72 8.78
C CYS A 16 -7.47 20.72 9.95
N LEU A 17 -6.70 19.64 9.88
CA LEU A 17 -6.66 18.56 10.87
C LEU A 17 -5.59 18.79 11.93
N ALA A 18 -4.47 19.41 11.54
CA ALA A 18 -3.37 19.76 12.42
C ALA A 18 -2.57 20.90 11.80
N SER A 19 -1.99 21.78 12.62
CA SER A 19 -1.29 22.99 12.17
C SER A 19 0.09 23.14 12.80
N ASP A 20 0.99 23.79 12.08
CA ASP A 20 2.38 24.05 12.48
C ASP A 20 3.13 22.75 12.84
N ILE A 21 2.89 21.68 12.07
CA ILE A 21 3.49 20.36 12.28
C ILE A 21 4.92 20.35 11.74
N PRO A 22 5.95 20.09 12.57
CA PRO A 22 7.30 19.82 12.10
C PRO A 22 7.32 18.62 11.14
N LEU A 23 8.06 18.74 10.05
CA LEU A 23 8.11 17.70 9.02
C LEU A 23 8.46 16.31 9.58
N GLU A 24 9.39 16.24 10.55
CA GLU A 24 9.78 14.98 11.18
C GLU A 24 8.66 14.30 11.97
N ALA A 25 7.63 15.04 12.43
CA ALA A 25 6.47 14.44 13.10
C ALA A 25 5.61 13.57 12.16
N LEU A 26 5.81 13.71 10.84
CA LEU A 26 5.18 12.88 9.80
C LEU A 26 6.06 11.70 9.39
N SER A 27 7.31 11.63 9.86
CA SER A 27 8.23 10.55 9.52
C SER A 27 7.74 9.21 10.07
N PRO A 28 7.83 8.10 9.32
CA PRO A 28 7.61 6.76 9.87
C PRO A 28 8.50 6.42 11.07
N LEU A 29 9.63 7.12 11.26
CA LEU A 29 10.51 6.98 12.42
C LEU A 29 9.92 7.58 13.71
N HIS A 30 8.97 8.51 13.61
CA HIS A 30 8.45 9.26 14.75
C HIS A 30 6.93 9.13 14.93
N ASN A 31 6.17 9.16 13.83
CA ASN A 31 4.72 9.14 13.86
C ASN A 31 4.18 7.80 14.36
N LYS A 32 3.50 7.80 15.52
CA LYS A 32 3.03 6.58 16.19
C LYS A 32 1.94 5.85 15.43
N TYR A 33 1.10 6.56 14.66
CA TYR A 33 0.08 5.90 13.86
C TYR A 33 0.71 5.17 12.67
N ILE A 34 1.66 5.80 11.96
CA ILE A 34 2.39 5.16 10.86
C ILE A 34 3.10 3.90 11.36
N GLN A 35 3.79 3.98 12.50
CA GLN A 35 4.44 2.82 13.12
C GLN A 35 3.46 1.68 13.42
N LYS A 36 2.26 2.00 13.92
CA LYS A 36 1.20 1.01 14.17
C LYS A 36 0.72 0.35 12.88
N VAL A 37 0.52 1.11 11.80
CA VAL A 37 0.11 0.57 10.49
C VAL A 37 1.17 -0.39 9.95
N LEU A 38 2.44 0.05 9.91
CA LEU A 38 3.56 -0.77 9.42
C LEU A 38 3.74 -2.04 10.27
N ASP A 39 3.66 -1.93 11.59
CA ASP A 39 3.70 -3.07 12.52
C ASP A 39 2.55 -4.06 12.24
N PHE A 40 1.32 -3.56 12.10
CA PHE A 40 0.14 -4.38 11.86
C PHE A 40 0.24 -5.15 10.54
N VAL A 41 0.54 -4.49 9.42
CA VAL A 41 0.65 -5.16 8.11
C VAL A 41 1.81 -6.15 8.06
N LYS A 42 2.90 -5.85 8.78
CA LYS A 42 4.10 -6.71 8.84
C LYS A 42 3.82 -8.03 9.53
N ARG A 43 3.05 -8.04 10.62
CA ARG A 43 2.91 -9.18 11.53
C ARG A 43 1.54 -9.85 11.56
N THR A 44 0.61 -9.44 10.71
CA THR A 44 -0.75 -10.00 10.67
C THR A 44 -0.92 -10.98 9.52
N ALA A 45 -1.27 -12.22 9.86
CA ALA A 45 -1.69 -13.25 8.92
C ALA A 45 -3.18 -13.13 8.62
N ILE A 46 -3.56 -13.50 7.42
CA ILE A 46 -4.96 -13.56 6.97
C ILE A 46 -5.23 -15.02 6.59
N ILE A 47 -6.15 -15.66 7.30
CA ILE A 47 -6.52 -17.05 7.10
C ILE A 47 -7.97 -17.13 6.62
N ASN A 48 -8.20 -17.76 5.47
CA ASN A 48 -9.54 -17.95 4.92
C ASN A 48 -10.12 -19.32 5.31
N LEU A 49 -10.82 -19.36 6.44
CA LEU A 49 -11.48 -20.55 6.99
C LEU A 49 -12.59 -21.08 6.08
N GLY A 50 -13.38 -20.17 5.48
CA GLY A 50 -14.44 -20.56 4.53
C GLY A 50 -13.88 -21.25 3.29
N LYS A 51 -12.74 -20.77 2.78
CA LYS A 51 -12.02 -21.40 1.69
C LYS A 51 -11.39 -22.73 2.12
N LEU A 52 -10.79 -22.80 3.30
CA LEU A 52 -10.20 -24.02 3.84
C LEU A 52 -11.23 -25.15 3.89
N GLN A 53 -12.40 -24.90 4.50
CA GLN A 53 -13.50 -25.85 4.58
C GLN A 53 -13.93 -26.33 3.19
N ASN A 54 -14.11 -25.39 2.25
CA ASN A 54 -14.52 -25.71 0.90
C ASN A 54 -13.51 -26.57 0.13
N ILE A 55 -12.21 -26.27 0.28
CA ILE A 55 -11.14 -27.02 -0.37
C ILE A 55 -11.02 -28.42 0.21
N MET A 56 -11.08 -28.57 1.54
CA MET A 56 -10.98 -29.87 2.20
C MET A 56 -12.17 -30.76 1.83
N ARG A 57 -13.39 -30.21 1.81
CA ARG A 57 -14.60 -30.92 1.41
C ARG A 57 -14.56 -31.40 -0.04
N LYS A 58 -13.98 -30.60 -0.94
CA LYS A 58 -13.91 -30.92 -2.39
C LYS A 58 -12.65 -31.66 -2.81
N GLY A 59 -11.64 -31.74 -1.94
CA GLY A 59 -10.30 -32.25 -2.28
C GLY A 59 -9.55 -31.36 -3.29
N THR A 60 -9.97 -30.11 -3.52
CA THR A 60 -9.39 -29.20 -4.53
C THR A 60 -8.15 -28.49 -4.01
N VAL A 61 -7.05 -29.22 -3.84
CA VAL A 61 -5.80 -28.73 -3.24
C VAL A 61 -4.69 -28.57 -4.28
N GLY A 62 -3.73 -27.68 -4.01
CA GLY A 62 -2.50 -27.59 -4.81
C GLY A 62 -2.68 -26.99 -6.20
N TYR A 63 -3.63 -26.07 -6.38
CA TYR A 63 -3.76 -25.32 -7.63
C TYR A 63 -2.62 -24.28 -7.81
N MET A 64 -2.40 -23.81 -9.04
CA MET A 64 -1.31 -22.90 -9.41
C MET A 64 -1.79 -21.54 -9.94
N THR A 65 -3.05 -21.43 -10.32
CA THR A 65 -3.62 -20.23 -10.94
C THR A 65 -4.56 -19.49 -9.98
N SER A 66 -4.72 -18.18 -10.19
CA SER A 66 -5.75 -17.39 -9.50
C SER A 66 -7.17 -17.72 -10.00
N VAL A 67 -7.29 -18.22 -11.23
CA VAL A 67 -8.54 -18.57 -11.92
C VAL A 67 -8.59 -20.08 -12.16
N LYS A 68 -9.71 -20.76 -11.88
CA LYS A 68 -9.86 -22.24 -11.92
C LYS A 68 -8.98 -22.98 -10.90
N GLN A 69 -9.30 -22.80 -9.63
CA GLN A 69 -8.59 -23.42 -8.50
C GLN A 69 -8.92 -24.90 -8.27
N ASP A 70 -9.64 -25.53 -9.21
CA ASP A 70 -10.06 -26.93 -9.17
C ASP A 70 -9.27 -27.81 -10.14
N GLU A 71 -8.17 -27.31 -10.71
CA GLU A 71 -7.26 -28.02 -11.61
C GLU A 71 -6.61 -29.27 -11.00
N CYS A 72 -6.50 -29.32 -9.67
CA CYS A 72 -5.93 -30.42 -8.92
C CYS A 72 -6.95 -30.90 -7.90
N LYS A 73 -7.28 -32.19 -7.95
CA LYS A 73 -8.19 -32.85 -7.01
C LYS A 73 -7.58 -34.14 -6.49
N THR A 74 -7.62 -34.32 -5.18
CA THR A 74 -7.30 -35.60 -4.53
C THR A 74 -8.59 -36.41 -4.28
N MET A 75 -8.44 -37.72 -4.14
CA MET A 75 -9.53 -38.61 -3.71
C MET A 75 -9.83 -38.50 -2.22
N THR A 76 -8.89 -37.96 -1.43
CA THR A 76 -9.06 -37.72 0.00
C THR A 76 -9.83 -36.43 0.24
N THR A 77 -11.01 -36.53 0.84
CA THR A 77 -11.83 -35.36 1.22
C THR A 77 -12.15 -35.39 2.70
N LEU A 78 -12.37 -34.22 3.27
CA LEU A 78 -12.73 -34.07 4.67
C LEU A 78 -13.75 -32.95 4.82
N ASP A 79 -14.96 -33.30 5.28
CA ASP A 79 -16.04 -32.35 5.52
C ASP A 79 -16.19 -32.13 7.03
N ILE A 80 -15.62 -31.02 7.51
CA ILE A 80 -15.66 -30.60 8.90
C ILE A 80 -16.18 -29.15 8.99
N PRO A 81 -16.94 -28.80 10.04
CA PRO A 81 -17.64 -27.51 10.14
C PRO A 81 -16.74 -26.35 10.62
N ILE A 82 -15.61 -26.11 9.94
CA ILE A 82 -14.58 -25.12 10.32
C ILE A 82 -15.15 -23.71 10.55
N VAL A 83 -16.04 -23.22 9.67
CA VAL A 83 -16.61 -21.87 9.80
C VAL A 83 -17.56 -21.76 10.98
N GLN A 84 -18.31 -22.82 11.27
CA GLN A 84 -19.21 -22.88 12.43
C GLN A 84 -18.40 -22.87 13.73
N ASP A 85 -17.30 -23.63 13.77
CA ASP A 85 -16.46 -23.79 14.95
C ASP A 85 -15.35 -22.72 15.06
N ALA A 86 -15.34 -21.76 14.14
CA ALA A 86 -14.33 -20.71 14.04
C ALA A 86 -14.08 -19.93 15.35
N PRO A 87 -15.09 -19.57 16.18
CA PRO A 87 -14.83 -18.93 17.47
C PRO A 87 -13.97 -19.77 18.41
N GLU A 88 -14.20 -21.08 18.48
CA GLU A 88 -13.39 -21.99 19.30
C GLU A 88 -12.00 -22.18 18.69
N ILE A 89 -11.92 -22.37 17.37
CA ILE A 89 -10.67 -22.48 16.64
C ILE A 89 -9.80 -21.24 16.88
N ALA A 90 -10.37 -20.04 16.78
CA ALA A 90 -9.68 -18.77 16.98
C ALA A 90 -9.08 -18.67 18.39
N GLU A 91 -9.84 -19.06 19.42
CA GLU A 91 -9.37 -19.03 20.81
C GLU A 91 -8.24 -20.03 21.05
N ARG A 92 -8.34 -21.26 20.52
CA ARG A 92 -7.28 -22.27 20.62
C ARG A 92 -6.03 -21.87 19.83
N VAL A 93 -6.18 -21.33 18.63
CA VAL A 93 -5.07 -20.79 17.82
C VAL A 93 -4.39 -19.65 18.58
N LYS A 94 -5.15 -18.72 19.15
CA LYS A 94 -4.60 -17.64 19.98
C LYS A 94 -3.75 -18.22 21.11
N LYS A 95 -4.25 -19.20 21.86
CA LYS A 95 -3.53 -19.84 22.99
C LYS A 95 -2.20 -20.47 22.57
N LEU A 96 -2.14 -21.12 21.40
CA LEU A 96 -0.90 -21.72 20.89
C LEU A 96 0.13 -20.67 20.46
N ILE A 97 -0.32 -19.50 20.00
CA ILE A 97 0.54 -18.45 19.46
C ILE A 97 1.07 -17.52 20.55
N GLN A 98 0.25 -17.25 21.57
CA GLN A 98 0.62 -16.43 22.72
C GLN A 98 1.98 -16.82 23.29
N VAL A 99 2.75 -15.82 23.72
CA VAL A 99 4.01 -16.04 24.44
C VAL A 99 3.79 -15.68 25.92
N PRO A 100 4.27 -16.48 26.88
CA PRO A 100 4.20 -16.10 28.28
C PRO A 100 4.88 -14.75 28.53
N ASN A 101 4.32 -13.94 29.42
CA ASN A 101 4.97 -12.70 29.85
C ASN A 101 6.32 -13.04 30.50
N TYR A 102 7.41 -12.76 29.80
CA TYR A 102 8.78 -12.97 30.27
C TYR A 102 9.52 -11.63 30.30
N ASN A 103 10.22 -11.32 31.39
CA ASN A 103 10.91 -10.05 31.62
C ASN A 103 10.03 -8.79 31.48
N GLY A 104 8.73 -8.89 31.77
CA GLY A 104 7.81 -7.74 31.77
C GLY A 104 7.39 -7.25 30.38
N ALA A 105 7.79 -7.92 29.30
CA ALA A 105 7.24 -7.66 27.97
C ALA A 105 5.84 -8.30 27.86
N PRO A 106 4.76 -7.52 27.69
CA PRO A 106 3.42 -8.07 27.57
C PRO A 106 3.23 -8.76 26.22
N ASP A 107 2.53 -9.89 26.22
CA ASP A 107 2.00 -10.48 24.98
C ASP A 107 1.03 -9.51 24.29
N ASP A 108 1.19 -9.36 22.97
CA ASP A 108 0.32 -8.56 22.13
C ASP A 108 -0.28 -9.37 20.98
N THR A 109 -0.51 -10.66 21.23
CA THR A 109 -1.18 -11.58 20.30
C THR A 109 -2.66 -11.22 20.22
N GLU A 110 -3.15 -11.07 19.00
CA GLU A 110 -4.55 -10.75 18.73
C GLU A 110 -5.08 -11.67 17.63
N VAL A 111 -6.24 -12.28 17.87
CA VAL A 111 -6.95 -13.08 16.88
C VAL A 111 -8.35 -12.52 16.73
N LEU A 112 -8.71 -12.15 15.50
CA LEU A 112 -10.00 -11.55 15.16
C LEU A 112 -10.68 -12.40 14.08
N LEU A 113 -12.00 -12.50 14.14
CA LEU A 113 -12.81 -13.11 13.09
C LEU A 113 -13.59 -12.02 12.35
N CYS A 114 -13.73 -12.15 11.03
CA CYS A 114 -14.57 -11.26 10.22
C CYS A 114 -15.28 -11.97 9.08
N GLY A 115 -16.25 -11.27 8.47
CA GLY A 115 -17.02 -11.78 7.35
C GLY A 115 -17.79 -13.06 7.67
N ASN A 116 -18.59 -13.03 8.74
CA ASN A 116 -19.34 -14.19 9.25
C ASN A 116 -18.44 -15.40 9.56
N ASN A 117 -17.33 -15.12 10.27
CA ASN A 117 -16.32 -16.10 10.67
C ASN A 117 -15.55 -16.80 9.53
N GLU A 118 -15.70 -16.36 8.28
CA GLU A 118 -14.99 -16.96 7.15
C GLU A 118 -13.50 -16.57 7.10
N ILE A 119 -13.13 -15.44 7.70
CA ILE A 119 -11.77 -14.92 7.72
C ILE A 119 -11.31 -14.79 9.17
N MET A 120 -10.11 -15.28 9.44
CA MET A 120 -9.41 -15.14 10.71
C MET A 120 -8.14 -14.32 10.52
N LEU A 121 -8.00 -13.24 11.27
CA LEU A 121 -6.80 -12.44 11.37
C LEU A 121 -5.99 -12.90 12.56
N VAL A 122 -4.70 -13.15 12.36
CA VAL A 122 -3.79 -13.56 13.43
C VAL A 122 -2.62 -12.59 13.46
N LYS A 123 -2.64 -11.68 14.43
CA LYS A 123 -1.57 -10.73 14.67
C LYS A 123 -0.53 -11.40 15.57
N MET A 124 0.62 -11.72 14.98
CA MET A 124 1.71 -12.38 15.68
C MET A 124 2.28 -11.48 16.79
N PRO A 125 2.64 -12.02 17.96
CA PRO A 125 3.24 -11.23 19.02
C PRO A 125 4.63 -10.73 18.61
N LYS A 126 4.98 -9.52 19.04
CA LYS A 126 6.27 -8.90 18.71
C LYS A 126 7.46 -9.75 19.09
N SER A 127 7.41 -10.40 20.25
CA SER A 127 8.47 -11.29 20.74
C SER A 127 8.85 -12.39 19.75
N ARG A 128 7.89 -12.94 19.00
CA ARG A 128 8.17 -13.93 17.93
C ARG A 128 8.74 -13.28 16.68
N MET A 129 8.27 -12.07 16.36
CA MET A 129 8.81 -11.30 15.23
C MET A 129 10.25 -10.88 15.46
N ASP A 130 10.61 -10.52 16.69
CA ASP A 130 11.96 -10.07 17.07
C ASP A 130 13.00 -11.19 17.04
N LEU A 131 12.56 -12.44 17.27
CA LEU A 131 13.42 -13.64 17.17
C LEU A 131 13.52 -14.19 15.74
N ALA A 132 12.59 -13.83 14.87
CA ALA A 132 12.55 -14.33 13.50
C ALA A 132 13.56 -13.59 12.63
N ALA A 133 14.28 -14.33 11.78
CA ALA A 133 15.20 -13.73 10.82
C ALA A 133 14.48 -12.84 9.79
N ALA A 134 13.22 -13.17 9.49
CA ALA A 134 12.35 -12.46 8.56
C ALA A 134 10.89 -12.65 8.97
N ARG A 135 9.99 -12.00 8.23
CA ARG A 135 8.55 -12.00 8.52
C ARG A 135 7.81 -13.30 8.14
N ASP A 136 8.50 -14.32 7.63
CA ASP A 136 7.93 -15.61 7.21
C ASP A 136 7.14 -16.33 8.31
N VAL A 137 7.50 -16.08 9.58
CA VAL A 137 6.81 -16.61 10.76
C VAL A 137 5.32 -16.27 10.77
N VAL A 138 4.91 -15.18 10.10
CA VAL A 138 3.51 -14.76 9.95
C VAL A 138 2.69 -15.78 9.14
N TYR A 139 3.32 -16.57 8.28
CA TYR A 139 2.60 -17.59 7.51
C TYR A 139 2.73 -18.97 8.15
N THR A 140 3.94 -19.33 8.57
CA THR A 140 4.22 -20.69 9.03
C THR A 140 3.60 -20.95 10.39
N TYR A 141 3.70 -20.01 11.33
CA TYR A 141 3.23 -20.23 12.70
C TYR A 141 1.69 -20.30 12.79
N PRO A 142 0.92 -19.35 12.22
CA PRO A 142 -0.54 -19.41 12.27
C PRO A 142 -1.13 -20.60 11.50
N GLY A 143 -0.54 -20.96 10.35
CA GLY A 143 -0.99 -22.12 9.59
C GLY A 143 -0.73 -23.43 10.36
N GLN A 144 0.42 -23.57 11.03
CA GLN A 144 0.73 -24.76 11.82
C GLN A 144 -0.14 -24.85 13.08
N ALA A 145 -0.36 -23.72 13.76
CA ALA A 145 -1.27 -23.65 14.91
C ALA A 145 -2.69 -24.06 14.50
N LEU A 146 -3.19 -23.59 13.35
CA LEU A 146 -4.48 -23.99 12.83
C LEU A 146 -4.53 -25.48 12.47
N ALA A 147 -3.49 -26.02 11.83
CA ALA A 147 -3.42 -27.45 11.53
C ALA A 147 -3.53 -28.31 12.80
N GLN A 148 -2.77 -27.94 13.85
CA GLN A 148 -2.80 -28.63 15.12
C GLN A 148 -4.17 -28.54 15.81
N VAL A 149 -4.78 -27.35 15.83
CA VAL A 149 -6.12 -27.17 16.43
C VAL A 149 -7.16 -28.00 15.71
N LEU A 150 -7.17 -28.03 14.37
CA LEU A 150 -8.09 -28.87 13.61
C LEU A 150 -7.84 -30.35 13.87
N SER A 151 -6.58 -30.77 13.91
CA SER A 151 -6.21 -32.15 14.26
C SER A 151 -6.71 -32.57 15.63
N GLU A 152 -6.56 -31.72 16.65
CA GLU A 152 -7.01 -32.01 18.02
C GLU A 152 -8.53 -31.99 18.15
N MET A 153 -9.21 -31.03 17.50
CA MET A 153 -10.67 -30.90 17.60
C MET A 153 -11.43 -32.05 16.93
N TYR A 154 -10.88 -32.61 15.85
CA TYR A 154 -11.54 -33.63 15.05
C TYR A 154 -10.83 -34.99 15.06
N ASP A 155 -9.92 -35.21 16.02
CA ASP A 155 -9.16 -36.45 16.21
C ASP A 155 -8.44 -36.96 14.94
N ILE A 156 -7.80 -36.03 14.22
CA ILE A 156 -7.06 -36.32 13.00
C ILE A 156 -5.58 -36.42 13.35
N ASN A 157 -5.10 -37.66 13.47
CA ASN A 157 -3.72 -37.96 13.82
C ASN A 157 -3.04 -38.84 12.74
N PRO A 158 -1.69 -38.88 12.70
CA PRO A 158 -0.95 -39.65 11.70
C PRO A 158 -1.15 -41.17 11.79
N ASP A 159 -1.49 -41.68 12.98
CA ASP A 159 -1.61 -43.12 13.23
C ASP A 159 -2.93 -43.68 12.67
N SER A 160 -4.03 -42.91 12.78
CA SER A 160 -5.35 -43.31 12.29
C SER A 160 -5.72 -42.69 10.94
N ASN A 161 -5.24 -41.48 10.64
CA ASN A 161 -5.69 -40.68 9.49
C ASN A 161 -4.54 -39.94 8.78
N PRO A 162 -3.51 -40.66 8.27
CA PRO A 162 -2.36 -40.04 7.62
C PRO A 162 -2.72 -39.20 6.39
N ASP A 163 -3.68 -39.67 5.58
CA ASP A 163 -4.11 -38.94 4.37
C ASP A 163 -4.84 -37.63 4.71
N HIS A 164 -5.64 -37.60 5.79
CA HIS A 164 -6.29 -36.37 6.25
C HIS A 164 -5.28 -35.38 6.83
N CYS A 165 -4.23 -35.85 7.50
CA CYS A 165 -3.12 -35.01 7.93
C CYS A 165 -2.44 -34.34 6.72
N ALA A 166 -2.15 -35.12 5.67
CA ALA A 166 -1.60 -34.61 4.42
C ALA A 166 -2.56 -33.63 3.72
N LEU A 167 -3.86 -33.90 3.73
CA LEU A 167 -4.88 -33.01 3.17
C LEU A 167 -4.91 -31.66 3.88
N ILE A 168 -4.94 -31.62 5.22
CA ILE A 168 -4.92 -30.36 6.00
C ILE A 168 -3.68 -29.54 5.63
N LYS A 169 -2.49 -30.16 5.67
CA LYS A 169 -1.23 -29.48 5.32
C LYS A 169 -1.25 -28.92 3.89
N THR A 170 -1.80 -29.67 2.94
CA THR A 170 -1.87 -29.26 1.53
C THR A 170 -2.93 -28.19 1.31
N ALA A 171 -4.05 -28.23 2.04
CA ALA A 171 -5.09 -27.20 1.97
C ALA A 171 -4.61 -25.86 2.54
N LEU A 172 -3.80 -25.87 3.59
CA LEU A 172 -3.26 -24.65 4.23
C LEU A 172 -2.17 -23.97 3.41
N TYR A 173 -1.25 -24.73 2.81
CA TYR A 173 -0.04 -24.17 2.16
C TYR A 173 0.08 -24.49 0.67
N GLY A 174 -0.90 -25.15 0.08
CA GLY A 174 -0.83 -25.62 -1.30
C GLY A 174 0.33 -26.59 -1.51
N ARG A 175 1.07 -26.39 -2.61
CA ARG A 175 2.21 -27.24 -3.00
C ARG A 175 3.49 -26.98 -2.22
N TYR A 176 3.55 -26.00 -1.33
CA TYR A 176 4.76 -25.77 -0.54
C TYR A 176 5.13 -27.04 0.28
N PRO A 177 6.39 -27.53 0.23
CA PRO A 177 7.60 -26.85 -0.27
C PRO A 177 8.03 -27.16 -1.72
N GLN A 178 7.26 -27.95 -2.49
CA GLN A 178 7.55 -28.17 -3.91
C GLN A 178 7.58 -26.85 -4.69
N THR A 179 6.71 -25.91 -4.34
CA THR A 179 6.78 -24.52 -4.79
C THR A 179 7.45 -23.65 -3.73
N VAL A 180 8.27 -22.70 -4.16
CA VAL A 180 8.87 -21.69 -3.26
C VAL A 180 7.84 -20.70 -2.71
N GLN A 181 6.64 -20.66 -3.29
CA GLN A 181 5.56 -19.76 -2.93
C GLN A 181 4.26 -20.50 -2.65
N PHE A 182 3.33 -19.82 -1.97
CA PHE A 182 1.95 -20.28 -1.88
C PHE A 182 1.21 -19.98 -3.18
N ALA A 183 0.16 -20.77 -3.44
CA ALA A 183 -0.69 -20.56 -4.59
C ALA A 183 -1.38 -19.18 -4.54
N PRO A 184 -1.70 -18.55 -5.68
CA PRO A 184 -2.46 -17.30 -5.68
C PRO A 184 -3.78 -17.40 -4.88
N GLY A 185 -4.00 -16.47 -3.95
CA GLY A 185 -5.18 -16.51 -3.07
C GLY A 185 -5.25 -17.73 -2.13
N ASN A 186 -4.10 -18.31 -1.76
CA ASN A 186 -3.98 -19.41 -0.79
C ASN A 186 -4.76 -19.16 0.52
N VAL A 187 -5.11 -20.23 1.24
CA VAL A 187 -5.83 -20.15 2.53
C VAL A 187 -5.07 -19.30 3.54
N VAL A 188 -3.78 -19.57 3.70
CA VAL A 188 -2.87 -18.78 4.55
C VAL A 188 -2.23 -17.70 3.69
N GLY A 189 -2.43 -16.45 4.07
CA GLY A 189 -1.84 -15.27 3.45
C GLY A 189 -1.53 -14.18 4.47
N GLY A 190 -1.29 -12.97 3.97
CA GLY A 190 -1.01 -11.78 4.77
C GLY A 190 -1.15 -10.53 3.91
N PHE A 191 -1.01 -9.36 4.52
CA PHE A 191 -1.10 -8.09 3.78
C PHE A 191 0.02 -7.93 2.75
N LEU A 192 1.23 -8.27 3.14
CA LEU A 192 2.40 -8.31 2.25
C LEU A 192 2.63 -9.79 1.87
N LYS A 193 3.25 -10.09 0.72
CA LYS A 193 3.58 -11.45 0.22
C LYS A 193 4.89 -12.00 0.80
N PRO A 194 5.13 -13.33 0.78
CA PRO A 194 6.38 -13.90 1.31
C PRO A 194 7.66 -13.23 0.73
N PRO A 195 8.73 -13.04 1.53
CA PRO A 195 9.94 -12.30 1.13
C PRO A 195 10.66 -12.86 -0.10
N GLN A 196 10.59 -14.16 -0.36
CA GLN A 196 11.17 -14.78 -1.56
C GLN A 196 10.53 -14.31 -2.87
N LEU A 197 9.39 -13.61 -2.80
CA LEU A 197 8.72 -12.98 -3.93
C LEU A 197 9.07 -11.50 -4.09
N GLN A 198 10.00 -10.97 -3.29
CA GLN A 198 10.46 -9.60 -3.46
C GLN A 198 11.27 -9.46 -4.75
N GLU A 199 10.88 -8.50 -5.58
CA GLU A 199 11.64 -8.08 -6.76
C GLU A 199 13.00 -7.44 -6.41
N GLY A 200 13.19 -7.01 -5.16
CA GLY A 200 14.43 -6.40 -4.69
C GLY A 200 14.54 -6.36 -3.17
N VAL A 201 15.76 -6.19 -2.68
CA VAL A 201 16.06 -6.14 -1.24
C VAL A 201 15.40 -4.91 -0.60
N GLY A 202 14.72 -5.12 0.54
CA GLY A 202 14.09 -4.05 1.31
C GLY A 202 12.75 -3.59 0.77
N LEU A 203 12.14 -4.34 -0.17
CA LEU A 203 10.83 -4.00 -0.74
C LEU A 203 9.63 -4.59 0.04
N GLY A 204 9.82 -4.92 1.32
CA GLY A 204 8.85 -5.66 2.14
C GLY A 204 7.46 -5.01 2.18
N TYR A 205 7.37 -3.73 2.53
CA TYR A 205 6.09 -3.01 2.62
C TYR A 205 5.39 -2.78 1.28
N ARG A 206 6.08 -3.00 0.16
CA ARG A 206 5.53 -2.85 -1.19
C ARG A 206 4.88 -4.12 -1.76
N LEU A 207 4.85 -5.22 -1.01
CA LEU A 207 4.34 -6.52 -1.53
C LEU A 207 2.81 -6.64 -1.55
N THR A 208 2.05 -5.64 -1.08
CA THR A 208 0.59 -5.61 -1.22
C THR A 208 0.17 -5.06 -2.58
N THR A 209 -0.99 -5.45 -3.08
CA THR A 209 -1.59 -4.87 -4.30
C THR A 209 -2.27 -3.53 -4.02
N ILE A 210 -2.36 -2.70 -5.05
CA ILE A 210 -3.05 -1.41 -5.00
C ILE A 210 -4.54 -1.61 -4.68
N ASN A 211 -5.18 -2.60 -5.31
CA ASN A 211 -6.57 -2.96 -5.01
C ASN A 211 -6.82 -3.34 -3.55
N ASN A 212 -5.86 -4.00 -2.88
CA ASN A 212 -5.99 -4.28 -1.44
C ASN A 212 -6.07 -2.98 -0.64
N ILE A 213 -5.22 -2.00 -0.97
CA ILE A 213 -5.20 -0.70 -0.28
C ILE A 213 -6.52 0.04 -0.51
N VAL A 214 -6.98 0.11 -1.76
CA VAL A 214 -8.27 0.72 -2.14
C VAL A 214 -9.45 0.08 -1.40
N ALA A 215 -9.44 -1.25 -1.23
CA ALA A 215 -10.47 -1.96 -0.48
C ALA A 215 -10.40 -1.66 1.03
N LEU A 216 -9.20 -1.61 1.63
CA LEU A 216 -9.00 -1.30 3.05
C LEU A 216 -9.46 0.11 3.42
N THR A 217 -9.33 1.07 2.50
CA THR A 217 -9.74 2.46 2.70
C THR A 217 -11.13 2.77 2.16
N ASN A 218 -11.91 1.75 1.79
CA ASN A 218 -13.27 1.88 1.30
C ASN A 218 -13.41 2.83 0.10
N LYS A 219 -12.43 2.83 -0.81
CA LYS A 219 -12.39 3.72 -1.98
C LYS A 219 -12.41 5.21 -1.64
N ILE A 220 -12.03 5.60 -0.42
CA ILE A 220 -11.85 7.02 -0.07
C ILE A 220 -10.50 7.46 -0.65
N THR A 221 -10.53 8.33 -1.65
CA THR A 221 -9.38 8.69 -2.49
C THR A 221 -8.14 9.12 -1.69
N LEU A 222 -8.26 10.15 -0.83
CA LEU A 222 -7.10 10.64 -0.07
C LEU A 222 -6.66 9.68 1.05
N ASP A 223 -7.57 8.86 1.57
CA ASP A 223 -7.18 7.83 2.55
C ASP A 223 -6.40 6.70 1.87
N ALA A 224 -6.80 6.29 0.66
CA ALA A 224 -6.04 5.34 -0.15
C ALA A 224 -4.65 5.88 -0.49
N VAL A 225 -4.58 7.15 -0.89
CA VAL A 225 -3.30 7.86 -1.13
C VAL A 225 -2.45 7.83 0.13
N ALA A 226 -2.98 8.25 1.29
CA ALA A 226 -2.24 8.29 2.54
C ALA A 226 -1.74 6.91 2.98
N LEU A 227 -2.57 5.86 2.87
CA LEU A 227 -2.16 4.50 3.21
C LEU A 227 -1.09 3.96 2.23
N THR A 228 -1.23 4.22 0.93
CA THR A 228 -0.20 3.88 -0.05
C THR A 228 1.11 4.62 0.24
N SER A 229 1.06 5.91 0.53
CA SER A 229 2.23 6.71 0.89
C SER A 229 2.92 6.21 2.17
N ILE A 230 2.17 5.75 3.18
CA ILE A 230 2.74 5.10 4.37
C ILE A 230 3.60 3.88 3.98
N LEU A 231 3.04 2.99 3.16
CA LEU A 231 3.72 1.74 2.77
C LEU A 231 4.92 2.02 1.86
N GLU A 232 4.76 2.93 0.90
CA GLU A 232 5.80 3.35 -0.02
C GLU A 232 7.00 3.98 0.69
N GLN A 233 6.75 4.89 1.63
CA GLN A 233 7.80 5.61 2.35
C GLN A 233 8.37 4.80 3.51
N GLY A 234 7.58 3.91 4.13
CA GLY A 234 8.10 2.86 5.01
C GLY A 234 9.12 1.97 4.28
N CYS A 235 8.86 1.66 3.01
CA CYS A 235 9.81 0.96 2.15
C CYS A 235 11.04 1.81 1.79
N GLN A 236 10.91 3.11 1.53
CA GLN A 236 12.10 3.96 1.28
C GLN A 236 13.06 4.01 2.48
N ILE A 237 12.53 3.90 3.71
CA ILE A 237 13.35 3.75 4.91
C ILE A 237 13.99 2.36 4.96
N GLU A 238 13.22 1.30 4.68
CA GLU A 238 13.71 -0.08 4.68
C GLU A 238 14.84 -0.31 3.65
N THR A 239 14.76 0.31 2.46
CA THR A 239 15.80 0.22 1.42
C THR A 239 16.99 1.13 1.67
N GLY A 240 16.91 2.05 2.65
CA GLY A 240 17.92 3.08 2.88
C GLY A 240 17.85 4.26 1.90
N ASN A 241 16.88 4.29 0.99
CA ASN A 241 16.70 5.41 0.05
C ASN A 241 16.31 6.72 0.74
N ALA A 242 15.68 6.65 1.91
CA ALA A 242 15.33 7.81 2.74
C ALA A 242 16.44 8.18 3.74
N ALA A 243 17.71 7.84 3.47
CA ALA A 243 18.84 8.18 4.34
C ALA A 243 19.55 9.47 3.92
N GLY A 244 20.12 10.18 4.90
CA GLY A 244 21.00 11.33 4.65
C GLY A 244 20.30 12.49 3.94
N TRP A 245 20.78 12.85 2.75
CA TRP A 245 20.24 13.96 1.95
C TRP A 245 18.84 13.68 1.40
N TYR A 246 18.49 12.41 1.20
CA TYR A 246 17.21 12.00 0.63
C TYR A 246 16.09 11.86 1.68
N GLU A 247 16.39 11.95 2.97
CA GLU A 247 15.36 11.88 4.01
C GLU A 247 14.35 13.04 3.87
N ARG A 248 14.84 14.28 3.76
CA ARG A 248 13.96 15.45 3.56
C ARG A 248 13.14 15.35 2.27
N TYR A 249 13.76 14.82 1.21
CA TYR A 249 13.13 14.59 -0.07
C TYR A 249 11.92 13.65 0.03
N CYS A 250 12.10 12.49 0.68
CA CYS A 250 11.04 11.53 0.95
C CYS A 250 9.95 12.11 1.86
N LEU A 251 10.33 12.79 2.95
CA LEU A 251 9.39 13.37 3.90
C LEU A 251 8.52 14.47 3.28
N LEU A 252 9.12 15.39 2.51
CA LEU A 252 8.36 16.43 1.82
C LEU A 252 7.42 15.82 0.77
N GLY A 253 7.90 14.88 -0.05
CA GLY A 253 7.04 14.20 -1.02
C GLY A 253 5.86 13.50 -0.35
N MET A 254 6.11 12.80 0.77
CA MET A 254 5.07 12.15 1.58
C MET A 254 4.07 13.15 2.17
N ALA A 255 4.55 14.26 2.72
CA ALA A 255 3.70 15.28 3.33
C ALA A 255 2.80 15.96 2.30
N TYR A 256 3.37 16.44 1.19
CA TYR A 256 2.65 17.21 0.18
C TYR A 256 1.77 16.33 -0.70
N GLN A 257 2.29 15.23 -1.27
CA GLN A 257 1.51 14.34 -2.11
C GLN A 257 0.62 13.40 -1.28
N GLY A 258 1.20 12.75 -0.27
CA GLY A 258 0.53 11.70 0.49
C GLY A 258 -0.48 12.23 1.51
N PHE A 259 -0.15 13.34 2.16
CA PHE A 259 -0.90 13.87 3.31
C PHE A 259 -1.52 15.26 3.08
N ASN A 260 -1.57 15.73 1.82
CA ASN A 260 -2.19 17.00 1.47
C ASN A 260 -1.70 18.17 2.34
N ALA A 261 -0.39 18.24 2.57
CA ALA A 261 0.21 19.32 3.33
C ALA A 261 -0.13 20.69 2.72
N ASN A 262 -0.47 21.65 3.57
CA ASN A 262 -0.91 23.00 3.24
C ASN A 262 -2.06 23.03 2.22
N ASN A 263 -2.89 21.99 2.24
CA ASN A 263 -4.04 21.78 1.36
C ASN A 263 -3.76 21.76 -0.14
N ILE A 264 -2.50 21.68 -0.54
CA ILE A 264 -2.06 21.97 -1.90
C ILE A 264 -2.65 21.03 -2.96
N VAL A 265 -2.85 19.74 -2.65
CA VAL A 265 -3.47 18.79 -3.58
C VAL A 265 -4.92 19.18 -3.82
N MET A 266 -5.65 19.49 -2.75
CA MET A 266 -7.05 19.87 -2.86
C MET A 266 -7.22 21.26 -3.48
N ASP A 267 -6.33 22.21 -3.20
CA ASP A 267 -6.33 23.52 -3.86
C ASP A 267 -6.20 23.36 -5.38
N PHE A 268 -5.22 22.59 -5.85
CA PHE A 268 -5.08 22.30 -7.28
C PHE A 268 -6.31 21.59 -7.87
N VAL A 269 -6.91 20.64 -7.15
CA VAL A 269 -8.15 19.96 -7.61
C VAL A 269 -9.33 20.94 -7.71
N LYS A 270 -9.50 21.85 -6.74
CA LYS A 270 -10.61 22.81 -6.73
C LYS A 270 -10.47 23.86 -7.82
N GLU A 271 -9.29 24.43 -7.98
CA GLU A 271 -8.96 25.41 -9.02
C GLU A 271 -9.19 24.81 -10.41
N ASN A 272 -8.91 23.52 -10.58
CA ASN A 272 -8.95 22.82 -11.86
C ASN A 272 -10.14 21.85 -11.99
N LYS A 273 -11.22 22.04 -11.23
CA LYS A 273 -12.38 21.12 -11.19
C LYS A 273 -13.01 20.79 -12.56
N SER A 274 -12.84 21.67 -13.53
CA SER A 274 -13.32 21.53 -14.91
C SER A 274 -12.18 21.70 -15.93
N GLY A 275 -10.94 21.61 -15.46
CA GLY A 275 -9.74 21.75 -16.25
C GLY A 275 -9.20 20.41 -16.73
N THR A 276 -7.95 20.47 -17.16
CA THR A 276 -7.17 19.38 -17.75
C THR A 276 -5.87 19.18 -16.98
N VAL A 277 -5.09 18.19 -17.40
CA VAL A 277 -3.71 18.00 -16.90
C VAL A 277 -2.86 19.25 -17.10
N GLY A 278 -3.02 19.96 -18.22
CA GLY A 278 -2.28 21.20 -18.51
C GLY A 278 -2.66 22.36 -17.58
N ASP A 279 -3.95 22.50 -17.26
CA ASP A 279 -4.41 23.55 -16.34
C ASP A 279 -3.87 23.35 -14.92
N VAL A 280 -3.80 22.10 -14.45
CA VAL A 280 -3.16 21.75 -13.17
C VAL A 280 -1.67 22.12 -13.16
N ILE A 281 -0.96 21.93 -14.28
CA ILE A 281 0.44 22.36 -14.42
C ILE A 281 0.54 23.89 -14.35
N GLY A 282 -0.41 24.61 -14.95
CA GLY A 282 -0.52 26.07 -14.82
C GLY A 282 -0.65 26.51 -13.35
N SER A 283 -1.61 25.93 -12.62
CA SER A 283 -1.78 26.18 -11.17
C SER A 283 -0.52 25.84 -10.38
N LEU A 284 0.15 24.72 -10.68
CA LEU A 284 1.40 24.33 -10.03
C LEU A 284 2.49 25.40 -10.22
N MET A 285 2.67 25.87 -11.45
CA MET A 285 3.69 26.87 -11.78
C MET A 285 3.41 28.19 -11.07
N GLU A 286 2.17 28.67 -11.13
CA GLU A 286 1.74 29.89 -10.44
C GLU A 286 1.98 29.78 -8.92
N ARG A 287 1.51 28.70 -8.30
CA ARG A 287 1.69 28.45 -6.87
C ARG A 287 3.16 28.35 -6.48
N SER A 288 3.98 27.66 -7.28
CA SER A 288 5.40 27.46 -7.00
C SER A 288 6.21 28.76 -7.11
N ILE A 289 5.81 29.67 -8.01
CA ILE A 289 6.41 31.01 -8.13
C ILE A 289 5.99 31.88 -6.93
N ASN A 290 4.70 31.90 -6.60
CA ASN A 290 4.16 32.69 -5.51
C ASN A 290 4.74 32.30 -4.15
N ASP A 291 4.93 30.99 -3.92
CA ASP A 291 5.54 30.46 -2.70
C ASP A 291 7.08 30.55 -2.71
N GLY A 292 7.69 31.03 -3.80
CA GLY A 292 9.15 31.17 -3.94
C GLY A 292 9.91 29.85 -4.04
N VAL A 293 9.22 28.73 -4.31
CA VAL A 293 9.82 27.40 -4.51
C VAL A 293 10.63 27.37 -5.80
N ILE A 294 10.16 28.07 -6.83
CA ILE A 294 10.87 28.28 -8.08
C ILE A 294 10.95 29.77 -8.40
N ARG A 295 11.91 30.13 -9.25
CA ARG A 295 12.06 31.49 -9.78
C ARG A 295 12.51 31.43 -11.23
N GLN A 296 12.19 32.48 -11.98
CA GLN A 296 12.77 32.69 -13.30
C GLN A 296 14.29 32.90 -13.15
N LYS A 297 15.10 32.29 -14.02
CA LYS A 297 16.57 32.36 -13.93
C LYS A 297 17.10 33.78 -14.18
N GLY A 298 16.48 34.51 -15.10
CA GLY A 298 16.88 35.85 -15.49
C GLY A 298 15.88 36.48 -16.48
N GLU A 299 16.05 37.75 -16.80
CA GLU A 299 15.10 38.53 -17.61
C GLU A 299 15.48 38.65 -19.09
N LYS A 300 16.62 38.08 -19.51
CA LYS A 300 17.18 38.19 -20.86
C LYS A 300 17.85 36.88 -21.27
N TYR A 301 18.24 36.77 -22.54
CA TYR A 301 19.06 35.67 -23.03
C TYR A 301 20.35 35.52 -22.18
N PRO A 302 20.76 34.29 -21.78
CA PRO A 302 20.23 32.99 -22.19
C PRO A 302 19.05 32.43 -21.37
N ASP A 303 18.58 33.15 -20.35
CA ASP A 303 17.52 32.69 -19.42
C ASP A 303 16.10 32.95 -19.93
N ILE A 304 15.95 33.90 -20.86
CA ILE A 304 14.79 33.99 -21.76
C ILE A 304 15.30 33.69 -23.17
N LEU A 305 14.75 32.65 -23.78
CA LEU A 305 15.12 32.24 -25.15
C LEU A 305 14.57 33.24 -26.18
N PHE A 306 15.06 33.19 -27.41
CA PHE A 306 14.63 34.10 -28.49
C PHE A 306 13.12 34.06 -28.79
N SER A 307 12.43 32.97 -28.45
CA SER A 307 10.98 32.84 -28.56
C SER A 307 10.19 33.57 -27.46
N GLY A 308 10.87 34.11 -26.43
CA GLY A 308 10.26 34.61 -25.21
C GLY A 308 10.03 33.54 -24.13
N TYR A 309 10.40 32.29 -24.41
CA TYR A 309 10.29 31.18 -23.46
C TYR A 309 11.24 31.36 -22.26
N LYS A 310 10.70 31.18 -21.05
CA LYS A 310 11.38 31.49 -19.78
C LYS A 310 11.95 30.23 -19.15
N LEU A 311 13.22 30.28 -18.74
CA LEU A 311 13.85 29.20 -17.98
C LEU A 311 13.68 29.45 -16.47
N TYR A 312 13.33 28.41 -15.72
CA TYR A 312 13.19 28.49 -14.26
C TYR A 312 14.29 27.70 -13.53
N ALA A 313 14.51 28.07 -12.28
CA ALA A 313 15.42 27.41 -11.35
C ALA A 313 14.80 27.32 -9.96
N THR A 314 15.24 26.31 -9.20
CA THR A 314 14.90 26.17 -7.78
C THR A 314 16.17 26.11 -6.96
N SER A 315 16.15 26.70 -5.76
CA SER A 315 17.16 26.48 -4.73
C SER A 315 16.76 25.39 -3.74
N ASP A 316 15.53 24.88 -3.82
CA ASP A 316 15.01 23.79 -3.00
C ASP A 316 14.43 22.68 -3.89
N PRO A 317 15.30 21.84 -4.47
CA PRO A 317 14.87 20.77 -5.36
C PRO A 317 13.97 19.72 -4.68
N SER A 318 14.06 19.57 -3.35
CA SER A 318 13.19 18.65 -2.62
C SER A 318 11.77 19.20 -2.47
N LEU A 319 11.63 20.49 -2.17
CA LEU A 319 10.32 21.13 -2.08
C LEU A 319 9.67 21.30 -3.46
N TRP A 320 10.46 21.63 -4.50
CA TRP A 320 9.99 21.60 -5.89
C TRP A 320 9.42 20.23 -6.26
N ASN A 321 10.17 19.16 -5.98
CA ASN A 321 9.67 17.81 -6.23
C ASN A 321 8.38 17.52 -5.46
N ALA A 322 8.28 17.91 -4.20
CA ALA A 322 7.09 17.68 -3.38
C ALA A 322 5.85 18.40 -3.94
N TYR A 323 5.99 19.66 -4.36
CA TYR A 323 4.92 20.41 -5.05
C TYR A 323 4.54 19.74 -6.36
N ASN A 324 5.54 19.31 -7.14
CA ASN A 324 5.31 18.67 -8.43
C ASN A 324 4.62 17.30 -8.27
N CYS A 325 4.97 16.50 -7.26
CA CYS A 325 4.28 15.26 -6.92
C CYS A 325 2.83 15.49 -6.46
N ALA A 326 2.56 16.59 -5.74
CA ALA A 326 1.20 16.98 -5.37
C ALA A 326 0.37 17.41 -6.60
N GLY A 327 0.98 18.19 -7.51
CA GLY A 327 0.38 18.55 -8.80
C GLY A 327 0.08 17.33 -9.66
N LEU A 328 1.00 16.36 -9.73
CA LEU A 328 0.78 15.08 -10.42
C LEU A 328 -0.42 14.33 -9.86
N LEU A 329 -0.54 14.24 -8.53
CA LEU A 329 -1.68 13.58 -7.89
C LEU A 329 -2.99 14.31 -8.22
N ALA A 330 -3.00 15.65 -8.14
CA ALA A 330 -4.15 16.46 -8.51
C ALA A 330 -4.54 16.25 -9.98
N ALA A 331 -3.58 16.21 -10.91
CA ALA A 331 -3.81 15.94 -12.32
C ALA A 331 -4.41 14.54 -12.55
N CYS A 332 -3.95 13.52 -11.81
CA CYS A 332 -4.56 12.19 -11.83
C CYS A 332 -6.01 12.23 -11.32
N ILE A 333 -6.29 12.95 -10.23
CA ILE A 333 -7.65 13.10 -9.68
C ILE A 333 -8.57 13.81 -10.69
N ILE A 334 -8.12 14.91 -11.31
CA ILE A 334 -8.91 15.64 -12.31
C ILE A 334 -9.21 14.78 -13.53
N ASN A 335 -8.18 14.22 -14.16
CA ASN A 335 -8.34 13.51 -15.42
C ASN A 335 -9.09 12.17 -15.25
N VAL A 336 -8.77 11.39 -14.21
CA VAL A 336 -9.49 10.14 -13.91
C VAL A 336 -10.87 10.43 -13.33
N GLY A 337 -11.03 11.49 -12.54
CA GLY A 337 -12.34 11.93 -12.04
C GLY A 337 -13.28 12.36 -13.16
N ALA A 338 -12.76 12.99 -14.22
CA ALA A 338 -13.55 13.35 -15.39
C ALA A 338 -14.04 12.14 -16.19
N SER A 339 -13.19 11.12 -16.39
CA SER A 339 -13.57 9.90 -17.13
C SER A 339 -14.28 8.84 -16.27
N ARG A 340 -14.09 8.89 -14.95
CA ARG A 340 -14.46 7.85 -13.99
C ARG A 340 -13.94 6.45 -14.36
N ALA A 341 -12.79 6.40 -15.03
CA ALA A 341 -12.16 5.18 -15.52
C ALA A 341 -10.68 5.10 -15.11
N GLY A 342 -10.34 4.11 -14.28
CA GLY A 342 -9.01 3.95 -13.68
C GLY A 342 -7.88 3.78 -14.69
N GLN A 343 -8.17 3.27 -15.89
CA GLN A 343 -7.18 3.09 -16.97
C GLN A 343 -6.48 4.39 -17.39
N CYS A 344 -7.14 5.54 -17.26
CA CYS A 344 -6.62 6.83 -17.71
C CYS A 344 -5.39 7.29 -16.92
N VAL A 345 -5.14 6.71 -15.74
CA VAL A 345 -4.02 7.12 -14.88
C VAL A 345 -2.66 6.88 -15.55
N SER A 346 -2.53 5.84 -16.38
CA SER A 346 -1.27 5.55 -17.07
C SER A 346 -0.87 6.66 -18.04
N ALA A 347 -1.84 7.24 -18.75
CA ALA A 347 -1.62 8.35 -19.67
C ALA A 347 -1.17 9.61 -18.91
N VAL A 348 -1.80 9.92 -17.78
CA VAL A 348 -1.41 11.06 -16.94
C VAL A 348 0.01 10.88 -16.40
N LEU A 349 0.33 9.69 -15.88
CA LEU A 349 1.64 9.38 -15.31
C LEU A 349 2.78 9.42 -16.34
N GLY A 350 2.49 9.22 -17.63
CA GLY A 350 3.45 9.39 -18.71
C GLY A 350 3.52 10.83 -19.27
N ALA A 351 2.38 11.49 -19.42
CA ALA A 351 2.29 12.79 -20.10
C ALA A 351 2.49 14.00 -19.18
N TYR A 352 2.02 13.95 -17.93
CA TYR A 352 2.22 15.07 -16.99
C TYR A 352 3.71 15.40 -16.79
N PRO A 353 4.60 14.41 -16.56
CA PRO A 353 6.03 14.68 -16.41
C PRO A 353 6.68 15.35 -17.63
N ASP A 354 6.25 14.96 -18.84
CA ASP A 354 6.71 15.55 -20.09
C ASP A 354 6.28 17.02 -20.19
N LEU A 355 4.98 17.27 -19.98
CA LEU A 355 4.41 18.61 -20.05
C LEU A 355 5.03 19.56 -19.02
N VAL A 356 5.24 19.12 -17.77
CA VAL A 356 5.83 20.00 -16.73
C VAL A 356 7.30 20.28 -17.00
N ALA A 357 8.07 19.34 -17.57
CA ALA A 357 9.46 19.59 -17.95
C ALA A 357 9.55 20.71 -19.01
N PHE A 358 8.63 20.72 -19.97
CA PHE A 358 8.52 21.77 -21.00
C PHE A 358 7.84 23.05 -20.50
N GLU A 359 6.94 23.03 -19.54
CA GLU A 359 6.35 24.28 -19.02
C GLU A 359 7.32 24.99 -18.06
N SER A 360 8.06 24.22 -17.27
CA SER A 360 8.92 24.74 -16.20
C SER A 360 10.28 25.25 -16.66
N GLY A 361 10.53 25.41 -17.96
CA GLY A 361 11.82 25.95 -18.40
C GLY A 361 13.00 24.99 -18.18
N GLY A 362 12.74 23.68 -18.14
CA GLY A 362 13.75 22.65 -17.89
C GLY A 362 14.05 22.37 -16.42
N LEU A 363 13.13 22.66 -15.50
CA LEU A 363 13.18 22.05 -14.17
C LEU A 363 12.85 20.55 -14.27
N PRO A 364 13.41 19.73 -13.36
CA PRO A 364 13.14 18.29 -13.37
C PRO A 364 11.67 18.01 -13.08
N ASP A 365 11.12 17.01 -13.76
CA ASP A 365 9.80 16.44 -13.56
C ASP A 365 9.70 15.68 -12.22
N PRO A 366 8.51 15.20 -11.82
CA PRO A 366 8.33 14.47 -10.57
C PRO A 366 9.27 13.26 -10.48
N ASP A 367 9.95 13.16 -9.35
CA ASP A 367 10.95 12.14 -9.07
C ASP A 367 12.15 12.10 -10.04
N PHE A 368 12.44 13.24 -10.68
CA PHE A 368 13.59 13.45 -11.58
C PHE A 368 13.67 12.40 -12.71
N GLY A 369 12.60 12.25 -13.47
CA GLY A 369 12.49 11.38 -14.64
C GLY A 369 11.98 9.99 -14.31
N ARG A 370 12.01 9.58 -13.05
CA ARG A 370 11.58 8.24 -12.63
C ARG A 370 10.09 8.03 -12.78
N ILE A 371 9.27 9.06 -12.53
CA ILE A 371 7.82 8.97 -12.79
C ILE A 371 7.57 8.84 -14.29
N MET A 372 8.18 9.69 -15.12
CA MET A 372 8.02 9.62 -16.58
C MET A 372 8.37 8.24 -17.13
N GLY A 373 9.57 7.73 -16.81
CA GLY A 373 10.02 6.43 -17.29
C GLY A 373 9.11 5.28 -16.83
N THR A 374 8.69 5.31 -15.57
CA THR A 374 7.73 4.33 -15.03
C THR A 374 6.37 4.46 -15.70
N GLY A 375 5.89 5.68 -15.94
CA GLY A 375 4.61 5.97 -16.58
C GLY A 375 4.53 5.47 -18.02
N LEU A 376 5.60 5.63 -18.80
CA LEU A 376 5.70 5.10 -20.16
C LEU A 376 5.62 3.57 -20.18
N GLY A 377 6.40 2.89 -19.32
CA GLY A 377 6.33 1.44 -19.17
C GLY A 377 4.96 0.97 -18.69
N PHE A 378 4.40 1.65 -17.69
CA PHE A 378 3.08 1.35 -17.14
C PHE A 378 1.98 1.49 -18.19
N CYS A 379 2.03 2.53 -19.03
CA CYS A 379 1.13 2.69 -20.17
C CYS A 379 1.20 1.50 -21.13
N PHE A 380 2.40 1.11 -21.54
CA PHE A 380 2.62 -0.03 -22.42
C PHE A 380 2.07 -1.34 -21.84
N TYR A 381 2.38 -1.68 -20.60
CA TYR A 381 1.98 -2.94 -19.99
C TYR A 381 0.55 -2.97 -19.44
N THR A 382 -0.15 -1.84 -19.42
CA THR A 382 -1.61 -1.82 -19.16
C THR A 382 -2.43 -1.90 -20.44
N HIS A 383 -1.79 -1.82 -21.62
CA HIS A 383 -2.46 -1.72 -22.94
C HIS A 383 -1.83 -2.62 -24.02
N SER A 384 -1.03 -3.63 -23.64
CA SER A 384 -0.37 -4.53 -24.60
C SER A 384 -0.54 -6.01 -24.24
N ILE A 385 -0.08 -6.87 -25.15
CA ILE A 385 -0.17 -8.33 -25.04
C ILE A 385 1.00 -8.97 -24.26
N TYR A 386 2.01 -8.19 -23.89
CA TYR A 386 3.28 -8.72 -23.36
C TYR A 386 3.24 -9.03 -21.85
N GLY A 387 2.13 -8.75 -21.20
CA GLY A 387 1.92 -8.95 -19.77
C GLY A 387 1.25 -7.75 -19.14
N GLY A 388 1.24 -7.73 -17.80
CA GLY A 388 0.55 -6.73 -17.01
C GLY A 388 -0.92 -7.04 -16.75
N ALA A 389 -1.63 -6.06 -16.20
CA ALA A 389 -3.02 -6.16 -15.77
C ALA A 389 -3.62 -4.75 -15.68
N GLY A 390 -4.88 -4.64 -15.26
CA GLY A 390 -5.48 -3.35 -14.93
C GLY A 390 -4.70 -2.62 -13.80
N PRO A 391 -4.75 -1.28 -13.72
CA PRO A 391 -3.86 -0.50 -12.86
C PRO A 391 -3.82 -0.90 -11.39
N GLY A 392 -4.95 -1.36 -10.84
CA GLY A 392 -5.06 -1.77 -9.43
C GLY A 392 -4.54 -3.16 -9.09
N ALA A 393 -4.28 -4.01 -10.09
CA ALA A 393 -3.89 -5.40 -9.87
C ALA A 393 -2.39 -5.57 -9.52
N PHE A 394 -1.57 -4.54 -9.74
CA PHE A 394 -0.15 -4.58 -9.45
C PHE A 394 0.14 -4.48 -7.95
N SER A 395 1.19 -5.19 -7.49
CA SER A 395 1.87 -4.87 -6.22
C SER A 395 2.66 -3.57 -6.35
N LEU A 396 2.88 -2.88 -5.23
CA LEU A 396 3.66 -1.64 -5.21
C LEU A 396 5.14 -1.86 -5.61
N GLU A 397 5.64 -3.09 -5.48
CA GLU A 397 7.00 -3.49 -5.91
C GLU A 397 7.06 -4.14 -7.28
N HIS A 398 5.93 -4.29 -7.96
CA HIS A 398 5.90 -4.97 -9.25
C HIS A 398 6.94 -4.35 -10.19
N VAL A 399 7.60 -5.20 -10.99
CA VAL A 399 8.72 -4.82 -11.86
C VAL A 399 8.46 -3.58 -12.73
N LEU A 400 7.19 -3.27 -13.00
CA LEU A 400 6.73 -2.15 -13.81
C LEU A 400 6.53 -0.82 -13.07
N VAL A 401 6.37 -0.85 -11.74
CA VAL A 401 6.04 0.35 -10.93
C VAL A 401 7.10 0.67 -9.86
N ARG A 402 8.04 -0.26 -9.61
CA ARG A 402 9.04 -0.18 -8.54
C ARG A 402 10.10 0.90 -8.68
N HIS A 403 10.26 1.50 -9.85
CA HIS A 403 11.42 2.35 -10.19
C HIS A 403 11.42 3.73 -9.52
N THR A 404 10.36 4.05 -8.78
CA THR A 404 10.15 5.38 -8.20
C THR A 404 10.40 5.39 -6.69
N SER A 405 10.64 6.56 -6.14
CA SER A 405 10.82 6.80 -4.69
C SER A 405 9.51 6.74 -3.90
N GLY A 406 8.47 6.11 -4.46
CA GLY A 406 7.17 5.92 -3.81
C GLY A 406 6.14 7.00 -4.09
N PHE A 407 6.31 7.75 -5.19
CA PHE A 407 5.39 8.83 -5.59
C PHE A 407 4.47 8.46 -6.76
N PHE A 408 4.61 7.25 -7.31
CA PHE A 408 3.82 6.77 -8.46
C PHE A 408 2.51 6.09 -8.05
N THR A 409 2.60 5.09 -7.18
CA THR A 409 1.47 4.26 -6.78
C THR A 409 0.40 4.97 -5.93
N PRO A 410 0.68 6.08 -5.19
CA PRO A 410 -0.39 6.90 -4.61
C PRO A 410 -1.35 7.43 -5.67
N CYS A 411 -0.84 7.87 -6.83
CA CYS A 411 -1.68 8.34 -7.95
C CYS A 411 -2.54 7.21 -8.52
N VAL A 412 -1.99 6.00 -8.65
CA VAL A 412 -2.75 4.82 -9.11
C VAL A 412 -3.82 4.43 -8.09
N SER A 413 -3.53 4.54 -6.80
CA SER A 413 -4.50 4.29 -5.72
C SER A 413 -5.67 5.28 -5.78
N ALA A 414 -5.38 6.56 -6.01
CA ALA A 414 -6.41 7.57 -6.21
C ALA A 414 -7.28 7.25 -7.44
N ALA A 415 -6.67 6.89 -8.57
CA ALA A 415 -7.38 6.54 -9.79
C ALA A 415 -8.32 5.34 -9.61
N MET A 416 -7.86 4.30 -8.90
CA MET A 416 -8.66 3.11 -8.63
C MET A 416 -9.80 3.34 -7.62
N CYS A 417 -9.70 4.37 -6.77
CA CYS A 417 -10.84 4.84 -5.96
C CYS A 417 -11.90 5.55 -6.81
N LEU A 418 -11.47 6.27 -7.85
CA LEU A 418 -12.34 7.04 -8.73
C LEU A 418 -12.99 6.20 -9.85
N ASP A 419 -12.47 5.01 -10.12
CA ASP A 419 -13.02 4.08 -11.10
C ASP A 419 -14.48 3.66 -10.77
N ALA A 420 -15.38 3.81 -11.74
CA ALA A 420 -16.80 3.50 -11.58
C ALA A 420 -17.19 2.08 -12.02
N GLY A 421 -16.23 1.14 -12.03
CA GLY A 421 -16.46 -0.26 -12.43
C GLY A 421 -16.06 -0.56 -13.87
N THR A 422 -15.01 0.09 -14.37
CA THR A 422 -14.51 -0.15 -15.74
C THR A 422 -13.48 -1.28 -15.79
N GLN A 423 -12.94 -1.68 -14.64
CA GLN A 423 -11.86 -2.66 -14.54
C GLN A 423 -12.40 -4.08 -14.35
N VAL A 424 -11.88 -5.02 -15.15
CA VAL A 424 -12.12 -6.47 -14.94
C VAL A 424 -11.52 -6.94 -13.62
N PHE A 425 -10.28 -6.52 -13.33
CA PHE A 425 -9.60 -6.78 -12.06
C PHE A 425 -9.85 -5.62 -11.09
N SER A 426 -11.11 -5.42 -10.71
CA SER A 426 -11.52 -4.40 -9.74
C SER A 426 -11.15 -4.78 -8.30
N PRO A 427 -11.12 -3.81 -7.36
CA PRO A 427 -10.94 -4.10 -5.93
C PRO A 427 -11.93 -5.15 -5.40
N GLU A 428 -13.19 -5.11 -5.84
CA GLU A 428 -14.21 -6.08 -5.44
C GLU A 428 -13.84 -7.52 -5.85
N VAL A 429 -13.27 -7.68 -7.05
CA VAL A 429 -12.90 -8.99 -7.60
C VAL A 429 -11.61 -9.50 -6.97
N THR A 430 -10.59 -8.66 -6.84
CA THR A 430 -9.25 -9.12 -6.42
C THR A 430 -9.04 -9.09 -4.91
N SER A 431 -9.82 -8.28 -4.19
CA SER A 431 -9.52 -7.88 -2.82
C SER A 431 -10.74 -7.96 -1.89
N GLY A 432 -11.74 -8.78 -2.23
CA GLY A 432 -12.98 -8.93 -1.46
C GLY A 432 -12.80 -9.21 0.04
N SER A 433 -11.77 -9.96 0.44
CA SER A 433 -11.47 -10.21 1.86
C SER A 433 -11.04 -8.94 2.61
N MET A 434 -10.40 -7.99 1.93
CA MET A 434 -9.95 -6.73 2.54
C MET A 434 -11.13 -5.85 2.96
N PHE A 435 -12.24 -5.88 2.20
CA PHE A 435 -13.48 -5.20 2.58
C PHE A 435 -14.09 -5.74 3.88
N LYS A 436 -13.95 -7.04 4.16
CA LYS A 436 -14.40 -7.67 5.41
C LYS A 436 -13.48 -7.33 6.58
N ILE A 437 -12.17 -7.26 6.32
CA ILE A 437 -11.15 -6.99 7.35
C ILE A 437 -11.33 -5.60 7.96
N LYS A 438 -11.57 -4.57 7.14
CA LYS A 438 -11.77 -3.20 7.63
C LYS A 438 -12.98 -3.03 8.57
N GLU A 439 -13.92 -3.98 8.61
CA GLU A 439 -15.08 -3.92 9.50
C GLU A 439 -14.73 -4.24 10.95
N VAL A 440 -13.61 -4.95 11.17
CA VAL A 440 -13.19 -5.42 12.51
C VAL A 440 -11.91 -4.75 13.01
N THR A 441 -11.26 -3.94 12.18
CA THR A 441 -10.10 -3.14 12.59
C THR A 441 -10.28 -1.69 12.16
N ASP A 442 -10.13 -0.78 13.10
CA ASP A 442 -10.22 0.65 12.83
C ASP A 442 -8.92 1.19 12.22
N ILE A 443 -7.84 0.40 12.17
CA ILE A 443 -6.49 0.88 11.84
C ILE A 443 -6.42 1.51 10.46
N PHE A 444 -7.26 1.07 9.50
CA PHE A 444 -7.30 1.58 8.14
C PHE A 444 -8.40 2.63 7.91
N LEU A 445 -9.19 2.98 8.94
CA LEU A 445 -10.23 4.00 8.83
C LEU A 445 -9.66 5.40 9.07
N ASN A 446 -9.88 6.31 8.12
CA ASN A 446 -9.43 7.70 8.14
C ASN A 446 -7.92 7.85 8.44
N PRO A 447 -7.02 7.14 7.74
CA PRO A 447 -5.57 7.18 7.98
C PRO A 447 -5.03 8.60 8.00
N LEU A 448 -5.47 9.48 7.08
CA LEU A 448 -4.98 10.85 7.02
C LEU A 448 -5.25 11.63 8.32
N LYS A 449 -6.46 11.49 8.87
CA LYS A 449 -6.83 12.07 10.16
C LYS A 449 -6.01 11.50 11.31
N LYS A 450 -5.79 10.19 11.34
CA LYS A 450 -5.02 9.53 12.39
C LYS A 450 -3.53 9.91 12.35
N ILE A 451 -2.97 10.13 11.16
CA ILE A 451 -1.60 10.65 10.97
C ILE A 451 -1.49 12.06 11.57
N ALA A 452 -2.43 12.94 11.23
CA ALA A 452 -2.45 14.32 11.72
C ALA A 452 -2.52 14.38 13.25
N ILE A 453 -3.43 13.59 13.86
CA ILE A 453 -3.54 13.49 15.33
C ILE A 453 -2.23 12.99 15.95
N ALA A 454 -1.65 11.90 15.43
CA ALA A 454 -0.39 11.38 15.95
C ALA A 454 0.80 12.34 15.75
N ALA A 455 0.78 13.18 14.72
CA ALA A 455 1.81 14.20 14.50
C ALA A 455 1.66 15.35 15.51
N GLU A 456 0.43 15.80 15.75
CA GLU A 456 0.09 16.83 16.73
C GLU A 456 0.54 16.43 18.14
N GLU A 457 0.34 15.17 18.54
CA GLU A 457 0.74 14.64 19.85
C GLU A 457 2.25 14.72 20.11
N ILE A 458 3.08 14.66 19.06
CA ILE A 458 4.55 14.62 19.20
C ILE A 458 5.24 15.91 18.74
N LYS A 459 4.50 16.90 18.19
CA LYS A 459 5.12 18.07 17.55
C LYS A 459 6.03 18.88 18.47
N HIS A 460 5.70 18.97 19.75
CA HIS A 460 6.51 19.67 20.76
C HIS A 460 7.72 18.85 21.26
N ASN A 461 7.73 17.53 20.99
CA ASN A 461 8.81 16.62 21.36
C ASN A 461 9.86 16.45 20.26
N ILE A 462 9.52 16.81 19.02
CA ILE A 462 10.47 16.92 17.91
C ILE A 462 11.36 18.15 18.18
N LYS A 463 12.50 17.90 18.82
CA LYS A 463 13.45 18.95 19.20
C LYS A 463 14.49 19.18 18.17
#